data_AF-A0A0D6SLK1-F1
#
_entry.id   AF-A0A0D6SLK1-F1
#
_cell.length_a   1.000
_cell.length_b   1.000
_cell.length_c   1.000
_cell.angle_alpha   90.00
_cell.angle_beta   90.00
_cell.angle_gamma   90.00
#
_symmetry.space_group_name_H-M   'P 1'
#
loop_
_entity.id
_entity.type
_entity.pdbx_description
1 polymer ?
#
loop_
_entity_poly.entity_id
_entity_poly.type
_entity_poly.pdbx_seq_one_letter_code
_entity_poly.pdbx_strand_id
1 'polypeptide(L)'
;MTRPTLLLACALLPSLNACAATPPGPAAPEQAMLGDQALHLEDQAGRCTLVHPAGRLELALPSPCEFHRNAEGAPRIEHQGAVPILLVQHSQPEAPPGQGCVTRLQAVRLRQGTLQASAPMTNASCPRGPWDQKLFTGPFDW
;
A
#
# COMPACT_ATOMS: atom_id res chain seq x y z
N MET A 1 -21.65 24.76 74.20
CA MET A 1 -21.71 25.22 72.80
C MET A 1 -20.58 24.53 72.04
N THR A 2 -20.93 23.46 71.34
CA THR A 2 -20.04 22.48 70.71
C THR A 2 -19.87 22.79 69.22
N ARG A 3 -18.62 22.85 68.74
CA ARG A 3 -18.28 22.88 67.31
C ARG A 3 -17.96 21.45 66.85
N PRO A 4 -18.54 20.98 65.72
CA PRO A 4 -18.00 19.82 65.03
C PRO A 4 -17.39 20.19 63.66
N THR A 5 -16.38 19.39 63.36
CA THR A 5 -15.34 19.43 62.33
C THR A 5 -15.82 19.10 60.91
N LEU A 6 -15.08 19.66 59.94
CA LEU A 6 -14.99 19.40 58.50
C LEU A 6 -15.41 17.99 58.00
N LEU A 7 -16.08 17.96 56.84
CA LEU A 7 -16.00 16.86 55.88
C LEU A 7 -15.78 17.44 54.47
N LEU A 8 -14.53 17.37 54.00
CA LEU A 8 -14.16 17.64 52.61
C LEU A 8 -14.25 16.31 51.84
N ALA A 9 -15.35 16.09 51.11
CA ALA A 9 -15.52 14.91 50.26
C ALA A 9 -14.85 15.15 48.90
N CYS A 10 -13.69 14.53 48.70
CA CYS A 10 -12.94 14.54 47.46
C CYS A 10 -13.66 13.64 46.43
N ALA A 11 -14.33 14.25 45.44
CA ALA A 11 -14.94 13.54 44.34
C ALA A 11 -13.86 13.07 43.35
N LEU A 12 -13.48 11.79 43.45
CA LEU A 12 -12.68 11.11 42.44
C LEU A 12 -13.57 10.77 41.24
N LEU A 13 -13.58 11.64 40.22
CA LEU A 13 -14.14 11.34 38.92
C LEU A 13 -13.15 10.43 38.17
N PRO A 14 -13.48 9.17 37.85
CA PRO A 14 -12.65 8.37 36.96
C PRO A 14 -12.78 8.95 35.55
N SER A 15 -11.69 9.54 35.05
CA SER A 15 -11.55 9.96 33.66
C SER A 15 -11.75 8.74 32.78
N LEU A 16 -12.88 8.67 32.07
CA LEU A 16 -13.06 7.74 30.95
C LEU A 16 -12.03 8.13 29.88
N ASN A 17 -10.95 7.36 29.76
CA ASN A 17 -10.09 7.41 28.58
C ASN A 17 -10.90 6.86 27.41
N ALA A 18 -11.66 7.74 26.76
CA ALA A 18 -12.16 7.49 25.43
C ALA A 18 -10.95 7.34 24.52
N CYS A 19 -10.68 6.11 24.04
CA CYS A 19 -9.75 5.86 22.96
C CYS A 19 -10.31 6.51 21.69
N ALA A 20 -10.08 7.82 21.54
CA ALA A 20 -10.19 8.46 20.25
C ALA A 20 -9.12 7.83 19.36
N ALA A 21 -9.54 6.99 18.41
CA ALA A 21 -8.65 6.50 17.37
C ALA A 21 -8.10 7.74 16.64
N THR A 22 -6.82 8.04 16.86
CA THR A 22 -6.12 9.06 16.09
C THR A 22 -6.31 8.73 14.62
N PRO A 23 -6.82 9.65 13.78
CA PRO A 23 -6.86 9.45 12.35
C PRO A 23 -5.44 9.08 11.91
N PRO A 24 -5.25 8.02 11.10
CA PRO A 24 -3.92 7.70 10.61
C PRO A 24 -3.34 8.98 9.99
N GLY A 25 -2.19 9.41 10.50
CA GLY A 25 -1.44 10.51 9.89
C GLY A 25 -1.15 10.16 8.42
N PRO A 26 -0.75 11.15 7.59
CA PRO A 26 -0.45 10.88 6.19
C PRO A 26 0.52 9.71 6.10
N ALA A 27 0.08 8.62 5.46
CA ALA A 27 0.91 7.44 5.28
C ALA A 27 2.21 7.86 4.57
N ALA A 28 3.34 7.32 5.01
CA ALA A 28 4.60 7.55 4.33
C ALA A 28 4.45 7.15 2.85
N PRO A 29 5.04 7.91 1.91
CA PRO A 29 4.95 7.58 0.49
C PRO A 29 5.49 6.17 0.25
N GLU A 30 4.75 5.39 -0.52
CA GLU A 30 5.13 4.03 -0.86
C GLU A 30 6.31 4.07 -1.85
N GLN A 31 7.49 3.64 -1.40
CA GLN A 31 8.77 3.82 -2.10
C GLN A 31 9.41 2.49 -2.51
N ALA A 32 10.16 2.49 -3.62
CA ALA A 32 10.94 1.34 -4.11
C ALA A 32 12.19 1.78 -4.87
N MET A 33 13.10 0.83 -5.11
CA MET A 33 14.24 0.98 -6.02
C MET A 33 14.11 -0.07 -7.12
N LEU A 34 14.12 0.35 -8.39
CA LEU A 34 14.08 -0.54 -9.55
C LEU A 34 15.28 -0.27 -10.44
N GLY A 35 16.27 -1.17 -10.42
CA GLY A 35 17.61 -0.84 -10.90
C GLY A 35 18.19 0.30 -10.07
N ASP A 36 18.61 1.39 -10.72
CA ASP A 36 19.11 2.61 -10.06
C ASP A 36 18.04 3.73 -10.01
N GLN A 37 16.76 3.39 -10.26
CA GLN A 37 15.66 4.36 -10.26
C GLN A 37 14.91 4.32 -8.93
N ALA A 38 14.99 5.40 -8.16
CA ALA A 38 14.14 5.62 -7.01
C ALA A 38 12.70 5.89 -7.47
N LEU A 39 11.76 5.12 -6.94
CA LEU A 39 10.35 5.19 -7.32
C LEU A 39 9.49 5.48 -6.10
N HIS A 40 8.38 6.18 -6.31
CA HIS A 40 7.30 6.22 -5.33
C HIS A 40 5.93 6.26 -5.99
N LEU A 41 4.92 5.77 -5.29
CA LEU A 41 3.52 5.85 -5.72
C LEU A 41 2.87 7.11 -5.19
N GLU A 42 2.10 7.76 -6.05
CA GLU A 42 1.24 8.89 -5.70
C GLU A 42 -0.19 8.64 -6.18
N ASP A 43 -1.14 9.27 -5.50
CA ASP A 43 -2.49 9.46 -6.03
C ASP A 43 -2.50 10.64 -7.00
N GLN A 44 -2.90 10.38 -8.24
CA GLN A 44 -3.21 11.42 -9.22
C GLN A 44 -4.64 11.21 -9.73
N ALA A 45 -5.56 12.03 -9.22
CA ALA A 45 -6.98 12.02 -9.60
C ALA A 45 -7.65 10.64 -9.43
N GLY A 46 -7.37 9.95 -8.32
CA GLY A 46 -7.95 8.65 -7.97
C GLY A 46 -7.26 7.46 -8.65
N ARG A 47 -6.15 7.68 -9.35
CA ARG A 47 -5.35 6.64 -10.00
C ARG A 47 -3.93 6.65 -9.49
N CYS A 48 -3.32 5.48 -9.47
CA CYS A 48 -1.94 5.34 -9.04
C CYS A 48 -1.00 5.83 -10.13
N THR A 49 -0.07 6.69 -9.76
CA THR A 49 1.01 7.15 -10.63
C THR A 49 2.33 6.78 -10.00
N LEU A 50 3.18 6.13 -10.78
CA LEU A 50 4.55 5.83 -10.40
C LEU A 50 5.43 7.02 -10.80
N VAL A 51 6.08 7.62 -9.81
CA VAL A 51 6.96 8.77 -9.99
C VAL A 51 8.41 8.31 -9.92
N HIS A 52 9.23 8.85 -10.80
CA HIS A 52 10.67 8.55 -10.89
C HIS A 52 11.43 9.80 -11.38
N PRO A 53 12.78 9.86 -11.25
CA PRO A 53 13.53 11.06 -11.58
C PRO A 53 13.33 11.57 -13.02
N ALA A 54 13.11 10.66 -13.97
CA ALA A 54 12.93 11.00 -15.37
C ALA A 54 11.48 11.36 -15.76
N GLY A 55 10.51 11.28 -14.83
CA GLY A 55 9.12 11.63 -15.11
C GLY A 55 8.09 10.83 -14.31
N ARG A 56 6.97 10.49 -14.94
CA ARG A 56 5.83 9.84 -14.30
C ARG A 56 5.24 8.78 -15.23
N LEU A 57 4.76 7.68 -14.67
CA LEU A 57 4.06 6.60 -15.37
C LEU A 57 2.70 6.39 -14.70
N GLU A 58 1.63 6.76 -15.39
CA GLU A 58 0.26 6.50 -14.93
C GLU A 58 -0.04 5.00 -15.03
N LEU A 59 -0.58 4.43 -13.95
CA LEU A 59 -0.97 3.04 -13.87
C LEU A 59 -2.49 2.93 -14.05
N ALA A 60 -2.94 1.84 -14.65
CA ALA A 60 -4.36 1.52 -14.78
C ALA A 60 -4.90 0.87 -13.49
N LEU A 61 -4.56 1.45 -12.33
CA LEU A 61 -4.93 0.97 -11.00
C LEU A 61 -5.60 2.10 -10.21
N PRO A 62 -6.70 1.82 -9.49
CA PRO A 62 -7.30 2.77 -8.56
C PRO A 62 -6.36 3.07 -7.38
N SER A 63 -6.36 4.30 -6.91
CA SER A 63 -5.77 4.67 -5.61
C SER A 63 -6.64 4.13 -4.46
N PRO A 64 -6.06 3.72 -3.31
CA PRO A 64 -4.62 3.63 -3.02
C PRO A 64 -3.99 2.35 -3.59
N CYS A 65 -2.73 2.45 -4.03
CA CYS A 65 -1.92 1.28 -4.41
C CYS A 65 -0.70 1.13 -3.51
N GLU A 66 -0.15 -0.08 -3.50
CA GLU A 66 1.09 -0.43 -2.82
C GLU A 66 2.01 -1.25 -3.73
N PHE A 67 3.31 -1.29 -3.43
CA PHE A 67 4.19 -2.27 -4.03
C PHE A 67 3.95 -3.63 -3.38
N HIS A 68 3.93 -4.69 -4.18
CA HIS A 68 3.94 -6.03 -3.64
C HIS A 68 5.27 -6.28 -2.91
N ARG A 69 5.19 -6.84 -1.70
CA ARG A 69 6.34 -6.98 -0.81
C ARG A 69 6.88 -8.41 -0.76
N ASN A 70 8.17 -8.54 -0.48
CA ASN A 70 8.79 -9.80 -0.12
C ASN A 70 8.52 -10.17 1.35
N ALA A 71 9.08 -11.28 1.83
CA ALA A 71 8.88 -11.74 3.20
C ALA A 71 9.47 -10.77 4.24
N GLU A 72 10.46 -9.98 3.85
CA GLU A 72 11.11 -8.95 4.67
C GLU A 72 10.33 -7.63 4.71
N GLY A 73 9.23 -7.52 3.96
CA GLY A 73 8.40 -6.32 3.87
C GLY A 73 8.95 -5.24 2.92
N ALA A 74 10.04 -5.51 2.20
CA ALA A 74 10.55 -4.62 1.16
C ALA A 74 9.80 -4.86 -0.17
N PRO A 75 9.68 -3.86 -1.06
CA PRO A 75 9.18 -4.07 -2.42
C PRO A 75 9.91 -5.22 -3.11
N ARG A 76 9.15 -6.20 -3.60
CA ARG A 76 9.71 -7.38 -4.26
C ARG A 76 10.10 -7.02 -5.69
N ILE A 77 11.34 -7.32 -6.03
CA ILE A 77 11.88 -7.18 -7.38
C ILE A 77 12.13 -8.57 -7.96
N GLU A 78 11.47 -8.85 -9.08
CA GLU A 78 11.71 -10.03 -9.91
C GLU A 78 12.52 -9.66 -11.14
N HIS A 79 13.16 -10.66 -11.77
CA HIS A 79 13.97 -10.44 -12.95
C HIS A 79 13.59 -11.40 -14.07
N GLN A 80 13.55 -10.88 -15.30
CA GLN A 80 13.57 -11.69 -16.51
C GLN A 80 14.86 -11.33 -17.28
N GLY A 81 15.86 -12.21 -17.19
CA GLY A 81 17.21 -11.86 -17.62
C GLY A 81 17.74 -10.66 -16.84
N ALA A 82 18.19 -9.61 -17.55
CA ALA A 82 18.70 -8.38 -16.95
C ALA A 82 17.62 -7.31 -16.69
N VAL A 83 16.35 -7.60 -16.95
CA VAL A 83 15.25 -6.63 -16.80
C VAL A 83 14.62 -6.79 -15.42
N PRO A 84 14.77 -5.82 -14.50
CA PRO A 84 14.13 -5.85 -13.20
C PRO A 84 12.65 -5.43 -13.32
N ILE A 85 11.80 -6.05 -12.52
CA ILE A 85 10.35 -5.90 -12.53
C ILE A 85 9.83 -5.82 -11.09
N LEU A 86 8.94 -4.88 -10.83
CA LEU A 86 8.13 -4.84 -9.60
C LEU A 86 6.66 -5.05 -9.93
N LEU A 87 5.84 -5.28 -8.90
CA LEU A 87 4.40 -5.44 -9.02
C LEU A 87 3.70 -4.40 -8.14
N VAL A 88 2.79 -3.64 -8.74
CA VAL A 88 1.94 -2.68 -8.04
C VAL A 88 0.54 -3.28 -7.91
N GLN A 89 -0.08 -3.09 -6.74
CA GLN A 89 -1.37 -3.70 -6.43
C GLN A 89 -2.34 -2.73 -5.75
N HIS A 90 -3.63 -2.92 -6.01
CA HIS A 90 -4.75 -2.31 -5.30
C HIS A 90 -5.73 -3.42 -4.90
N SER A 91 -5.99 -3.59 -3.62
CA SER A 91 -6.93 -4.59 -3.11
C SER A 91 -8.20 -3.92 -2.59
N GLN A 92 -9.35 -4.35 -3.12
CA GLN A 92 -10.66 -3.86 -2.73
C GLN A 92 -11.45 -4.97 -2.01
N PRO A 93 -11.72 -4.83 -0.70
CA PRO A 93 -12.56 -5.78 0.03
C PRO A 93 -13.95 -5.92 -0.61
N GLU A 94 -14.51 -7.12 -0.54
CA GLU A 94 -15.90 -7.35 -0.93
C GLU A 94 -16.87 -6.60 0.00
N ALA A 95 -18.04 -6.25 -0.54
CA ALA A 95 -19.10 -5.69 0.28
C ALA A 95 -19.63 -6.76 1.26
N PRO A 96 -20.01 -6.39 2.50
CA PRO A 96 -20.63 -7.32 3.44
C PRO A 96 -21.86 -8.00 2.81
N PRO A 97 -22.07 -9.32 3.06
CA PRO A 97 -21.37 -10.16 4.01
C PRO A 97 -20.07 -10.83 3.47
N GLY A 98 -19.58 -10.38 2.31
CA GLY A 98 -18.34 -10.89 1.70
C GLY A 98 -17.13 -10.75 2.63
N GLN A 99 -16.23 -11.73 2.56
CA GLN A 99 -14.98 -11.77 3.33
C GLN A 99 -13.75 -11.79 2.42
N GLY A 100 -13.96 -11.82 1.09
CA GLY A 100 -12.89 -11.79 0.11
C GLY A 100 -12.43 -10.37 -0.23
N CYS A 101 -11.55 -10.30 -1.22
CA CYS A 101 -11.27 -9.06 -1.92
C CYS A 101 -10.89 -9.34 -3.37
N VAL A 102 -11.00 -8.30 -4.19
CA VAL A 102 -10.50 -8.29 -5.55
C VAL A 102 -9.24 -7.44 -5.59
N THR A 103 -8.14 -8.02 -6.05
CA THR A 103 -6.87 -7.32 -6.22
C THR A 103 -6.63 -7.04 -7.70
N ARG A 104 -6.44 -5.77 -8.05
CA ARG A 104 -5.98 -5.32 -9.36
C ARG A 104 -4.47 -5.12 -9.32
N LEU A 105 -3.79 -5.54 -10.37
CA LEU A 105 -2.33 -5.66 -10.43
C LEU A 105 -1.79 -5.07 -11.73
N GLN A 106 -0.64 -4.41 -11.68
CA GLN A 106 0.18 -4.12 -12.86
C GLN A 106 1.64 -4.35 -12.54
N ALA A 107 2.32 -5.11 -13.41
CA ALA A 107 3.76 -5.26 -13.36
C ALA A 107 4.40 -4.03 -14.01
N VAL A 108 5.54 -3.58 -13.47
CA VAL A 108 6.33 -2.49 -14.04
C VAL A 108 7.76 -2.96 -14.22
N ARG A 109 8.25 -2.90 -15.45
CA ARG A 109 9.64 -3.27 -15.80
C ARG A 109 10.47 -2.04 -16.13
N LEU A 110 11.77 -2.11 -15.86
CA LEU A 110 12.74 -1.14 -16.37
C LEU A 110 13.49 -1.76 -17.55
N ARG A 111 13.19 -1.32 -18.78
CA ARG A 111 13.84 -1.83 -19.99
C ARG A 111 14.48 -0.66 -20.74
N GLN A 112 15.79 -0.76 -21.00
CA GLN A 112 16.55 0.28 -21.71
C GLN A 112 16.36 1.67 -21.08
N GLY A 113 16.38 1.73 -19.74
CA GLY A 113 16.21 2.99 -18.98
C GLY A 113 14.78 3.53 -18.94
N THR A 114 13.79 2.84 -19.54
CA THR A 114 12.40 3.28 -19.58
C THR A 114 11.52 2.39 -18.72
N LEU A 115 10.67 3.00 -17.88
CA LEU A 115 9.63 2.27 -17.16
C LEU A 115 8.48 1.91 -18.09
N GLN A 116 8.02 0.67 -18.04
CA GLN A 116 6.90 0.16 -18.83
C GLN A 116 5.95 -0.63 -17.92
N ALA A 117 4.68 -0.24 -17.90
CA ALA A 117 3.64 -0.99 -17.22
C ALA A 117 3.08 -2.08 -18.15
N SER A 118 2.69 -3.21 -17.56
CA SER A 118 1.93 -4.25 -18.25
C SER A 118 0.46 -3.85 -18.43
N ALA A 119 -0.29 -4.66 -19.19
CA ALA A 119 -1.75 -4.65 -19.07
C ALA A 119 -2.18 -4.94 -17.60
N PRO A 120 -3.30 -4.35 -17.13
CA PRO A 120 -3.80 -4.62 -15.79
C PRO A 120 -4.33 -6.05 -15.69
N MET A 121 -4.09 -6.69 -14.56
CA MET A 121 -4.63 -8.01 -14.20
C MET A 121 -5.57 -7.89 -13.02
N THR A 122 -6.46 -8.88 -12.87
CA THR A 122 -7.36 -8.98 -11.72
C THR A 122 -7.25 -10.36 -11.10
N ASN A 123 -7.19 -10.41 -9.77
CA ASN A 123 -7.21 -11.64 -8.97
C ASN A 123 -8.34 -11.55 -7.95
N ALA A 124 -9.11 -12.64 -7.77
CA ALA A 124 -10.20 -12.73 -6.82
C ALA A 124 -9.72 -13.19 -5.43
N SER A 125 -8.59 -12.64 -4.97
CA SER A 125 -8.05 -12.93 -3.65
C SER A 125 -7.15 -11.80 -3.17
N CYS A 126 -7.09 -11.64 -1.84
CA CYS A 126 -6.10 -10.78 -1.20
C CYS A 126 -4.74 -11.47 -1.15
N PRO A 127 -3.63 -10.71 -1.28
CA PRO A 127 -2.31 -11.27 -1.07
C PRO A 127 -2.20 -11.75 0.39
N ARG A 128 -2.14 -13.06 0.60
CA ARG A 128 -1.86 -13.70 1.91
C ARG A 128 -0.38 -14.06 2.08
N GLY A 129 0.46 -13.54 1.19
CA GLY A 129 1.87 -13.86 1.04
C GLY A 129 2.37 -13.41 -0.33
N PRO A 130 3.57 -13.86 -0.72
CA PRO A 130 4.14 -13.49 -2.01
C PRO A 130 3.30 -14.00 -3.18
N TRP A 131 3.04 -13.14 -4.15
CA TRP A 131 2.43 -13.52 -5.42
C TRP A 131 3.34 -14.47 -6.20
N ASP A 132 2.75 -15.31 -7.06
CA ASP A 132 3.54 -16.13 -7.98
C ASP A 132 4.40 -15.25 -8.89
N GLN A 133 5.63 -15.69 -9.21
CA GLN A 133 6.56 -14.94 -10.05
C GLN A 133 5.95 -14.60 -11.42
N LYS A 134 5.04 -15.43 -11.95
CA LYS A 134 4.40 -15.18 -13.26
C LYS A 134 3.54 -13.93 -13.28
N LEU A 135 3.07 -13.44 -12.14
CA LEU A 135 2.36 -12.15 -12.07
C LEU A 135 3.29 -10.95 -12.32
N PHE A 136 4.61 -11.15 -12.22
CA PHE A 136 5.61 -10.14 -12.57
C PHE A 136 6.02 -10.25 -14.04
N THR A 137 6.36 -11.46 -14.49
CA THR A 137 7.02 -11.66 -15.80
C THR A 137 6.05 -11.97 -16.94
N GLY A 138 4.99 -12.72 -16.68
CA GLY A 138 4.02 -13.19 -17.68
C GLY A 138 3.23 -12.10 -18.42
N PRO A 139 2.92 -10.93 -17.83
CA PRO A 139 2.12 -9.89 -18.49
C PRO A 139 2.84 -9.10 -19.60
N PHE A 140 4.11 -9.38 -19.85
CA PHE A 140 4.91 -8.69 -20.86
C PHE A 140 5.21 -9.59 -22.05
N ASP A 141 5.24 -8.99 -23.24
CA ASP A 141 5.90 -9.57 -24.39
C ASP A 141 7.43 -9.36 -24.25
N TRP A 142 8.19 -10.44 -24.50
CA TRP A 142 9.64 -10.53 -24.27
C TRP A 142 10.45 -10.54 -25.56
#